data_AF-A0A7S1D0I6-F1
#
_entry.id   AF-A0A7S1D0I6-F1
#
_cell.length_a   1.000
_cell.length_b   1.000
_cell.length_c   1.000
_cell.angle_alpha   90.00
_cell.angle_beta   90.00
_cell.angle_gamma   90.00
#
_symmetry.space_group_name_H-M   'P 1'
#
loop_
_entity.id
_entity.type
_entity.pdbx_description
1 polymer ?
#
loop_
_entity_poly.entity_id
_entity_poly.type
_entity_poly.pdbx_seq_one_letter_code
_entity_poly.pdbx_strand_id
1 'polypeptide(L)'
;IACCLCGHTELHGFTGQEKNAYRFIAQKLNDTLPELMLSVEPNTTCTPQSAAIWWLTEQSDSPSDQVLVTQYALAVLFVSWNGLYWKNNSRWLTTYPFCSWEGITCSGNNEIVVEEIVLYEQNLTGTIPADMPELFPSLRVLDLSRNELVGSVPQMLPPNVSDIGLANNMLGGSLPASWSNLTE
;
A
#
# COMPACT_ATOMS: atom_id res chain seq x y z
N ILE A 1 4.46 -16.15 -3.75
CA ILE A 1 3.47 -15.34 -4.50
C ILE A 1 2.37 -16.24 -5.09
N ALA A 2 1.51 -16.79 -4.23
CA ALA A 2 0.41 -17.67 -4.64
C ALA A 2 -0.92 -16.91 -4.80
N CYS A 3 -1.68 -17.33 -5.82
CA CYS A 3 -3.07 -17.00 -6.20
C CYS A 3 -3.52 -15.54 -6.39
N CYS A 4 -3.30 -14.61 -5.46
CA CYS A 4 -3.95 -13.30 -5.54
C CYS A 4 -3.31 -12.31 -6.52
N LEU A 5 -1.98 -12.39 -6.71
CA LEU A 5 -1.27 -11.58 -7.70
C LEU A 5 -1.43 -12.14 -9.14
N CYS A 6 -2.00 -13.34 -9.30
CA CYS A 6 -2.18 -14.04 -10.58
C CYS A 6 -3.61 -13.99 -11.14
N GLY A 7 -4.51 -13.19 -10.56
CA GLY A 7 -5.87 -13.00 -11.08
C GLY A 7 -6.88 -14.10 -10.72
N HIS A 8 -6.61 -14.91 -9.70
CA HIS A 8 -7.61 -15.86 -9.18
C HIS A 8 -8.57 -15.16 -8.21
N THR A 9 -9.85 -15.53 -8.27
CA THR A 9 -10.93 -14.96 -7.44
C THR A 9 -11.05 -15.63 -6.07
N GLU A 10 -10.35 -16.75 -5.85
CA GLU A 10 -10.49 -17.57 -4.66
C GLU A 10 -9.14 -18.04 -4.09
N LEU A 11 -9.00 -17.99 -2.76
CA LEU A 11 -7.89 -18.60 -2.00
C LEU A 11 -8.01 -20.15 -1.98
N HIS A 12 -8.05 -20.82 -3.13
CA HIS A 12 -8.02 -22.28 -3.22
C HIS A 12 -6.57 -22.80 -3.22
N GLY A 13 -6.30 -23.85 -2.43
CA GLY A 13 -5.02 -24.56 -2.45
C GLY A 13 -4.10 -24.42 -1.23
N PHE A 14 -4.49 -23.67 -0.20
CA PHE A 14 -3.65 -23.47 0.99
C PHE A 14 -3.73 -24.59 2.02
N THR A 15 -2.57 -24.96 2.55
CA THR A 15 -2.39 -25.85 3.70
C THR A 15 -2.97 -25.25 4.99
N GLY A 16 -3.23 -26.10 5.99
CA GLY A 16 -3.69 -25.64 7.30
C GLY A 16 -2.69 -24.72 8.02
N GLN A 17 -1.39 -24.91 7.78
CA GLN A 17 -0.32 -24.11 8.38
C GLN A 17 -0.31 -22.69 7.80
N GLU A 18 -0.43 -22.55 6.48
CA GLU A 18 -0.49 -21.27 5.79
C GLU A 18 -1.69 -20.43 6.24
N LYS A 19 -2.86 -21.05 6.40
CA LYS A 19 -4.06 -20.36 6.92
C LYS A 19 -3.86 -19.87 8.36
N ASN A 20 -3.12 -20.59 9.18
CA ASN A 20 -2.83 -20.18 10.55
C ASN A 20 -1.83 -19.01 10.59
N ALA A 21 -0.79 -19.03 9.76
CA ALA A 21 0.15 -17.92 9.62
C ALA A 21 -0.57 -16.65 9.15
N TYR A 22 -1.46 -16.77 8.15
CA TYR A 22 -2.30 -15.65 7.69
C TYR A 22 -3.12 -15.04 8.82
N ARG A 23 -3.85 -15.86 9.58
CA ARG A 23 -4.66 -15.37 10.71
C ARG A 23 -3.82 -14.69 11.78
N PHE A 24 -2.63 -15.19 12.04
CA PHE A 24 -1.72 -14.59 13.01
C PHE A 24 -1.27 -13.19 12.58
N ILE A 25 -0.83 -13.02 11.33
CA ILE A 25 -0.45 -11.69 10.80
C ILE A 25 -1.66 -10.76 10.74
N ALA A 26 -2.81 -11.26 10.28
CA ALA A 26 -4.04 -10.48 10.22
C ALA A 26 -4.46 -9.98 11.61
N GLN A 27 -4.40 -10.83 12.64
CA GLN A 27 -4.70 -10.42 14.01
C GLN A 27 -3.72 -9.34 14.50
N LYS A 28 -2.43 -9.53 14.27
CA LYS A 28 -1.40 -8.58 14.67
C LYS A 28 -1.58 -7.20 14.01
N LEU A 29 -1.94 -7.18 12.73
CA LEU A 29 -2.30 -5.96 12.02
C LEU A 29 -3.57 -5.32 12.58
N ASN A 30 -4.60 -6.12 12.88
CA ASN A 30 -5.85 -5.62 13.47
C ASN A 30 -5.65 -5.01 14.87
N ASP A 31 -4.74 -5.56 15.67
CA ASP A 31 -4.39 -5.01 16.97
C ASP A 31 -3.67 -3.65 16.86
N THR A 32 -2.99 -3.41 15.73
CA THR A 32 -2.21 -2.19 15.48
C THR A 32 -2.98 -1.13 14.69
N LEU A 33 -3.84 -1.56 13.74
CA LEU A 33 -4.63 -0.74 12.80
C LEU A 33 -6.05 -1.30 12.66
N PRO A 34 -6.89 -1.16 13.71
CA PRO A 34 -8.22 -1.76 13.73
C PRO A 34 -9.17 -1.20 12.67
N GLU A 35 -9.05 0.08 12.29
CA GLU A 35 -9.97 0.71 11.32
C GLU A 35 -9.80 0.19 9.88
N LEU A 36 -8.60 -0.25 9.52
CA LEU A 36 -8.28 -0.77 8.17
C LEU A 36 -8.58 -2.25 7.99
N MET A 37 -8.85 -2.97 9.08
CA MET A 37 -8.95 -4.43 9.11
C MET A 37 -10.39 -4.94 9.32
N LEU A 38 -11.37 -4.03 9.50
CA LEU A 38 -12.79 -4.34 9.74
C LEU A 38 -13.48 -5.17 8.62
N SER A 39 -12.82 -5.44 7.50
CA SER A 39 -13.34 -6.25 6.39
C SER A 39 -12.52 -7.51 6.05
N VAL A 40 -11.44 -7.78 6.76
CA VAL A 40 -10.53 -8.90 6.42
C VAL A 40 -10.90 -10.17 7.18
N GLU A 41 -12.11 -10.67 6.94
CA GLU A 41 -12.35 -12.09 7.19
C GLU A 41 -11.45 -12.90 6.23
N PRO A 42 -11.05 -14.15 6.56
CA PRO A 42 -10.31 -15.05 5.66
C PRO A 42 -11.15 -15.51 4.43
N ASN A 43 -12.12 -14.70 4.02
CA ASN A 43 -13.08 -14.98 2.97
C ASN A 43 -12.38 -14.92 1.62
N THR A 44 -12.84 -15.81 0.74
CA THR A 44 -12.15 -16.34 -0.44
C THR A 44 -11.62 -15.29 -1.43
N THR A 45 -12.05 -14.04 -1.39
CA THR A 45 -11.73 -13.03 -2.41
C THR A 45 -10.35 -12.40 -2.25
N CYS A 46 -9.59 -12.40 -3.35
CA CYS A 46 -8.29 -11.72 -3.44
C CYS A 46 -8.44 -10.20 -3.53
N THR A 47 -8.35 -9.52 -2.39
CA THR A 47 -8.24 -8.05 -2.29
C THR A 47 -6.77 -7.63 -2.20
N PRO A 48 -6.44 -6.35 -2.46
CA PRO A 48 -5.10 -5.83 -2.17
C PRO A 48 -4.64 -6.09 -0.73
N GLN A 49 -5.56 -5.95 0.24
CA GLN A 49 -5.32 -6.23 1.65
C GLN A 49 -5.00 -7.70 1.91
N SER A 50 -5.79 -8.63 1.39
CA SER A 50 -5.54 -10.07 1.60
C SER A 50 -4.24 -10.52 0.91
N ALA A 51 -3.94 -9.96 -0.26
CA ALA A 51 -2.69 -10.23 -0.98
C ALA A 51 -1.47 -9.70 -0.20
N ALA A 52 -1.57 -8.51 0.41
CA ALA A 52 -0.52 -7.94 1.25
C ALA A 52 -0.25 -8.79 2.49
N ILE A 53 -1.29 -9.21 3.21
CA ILE A 53 -1.15 -10.11 4.38
C ILE A 53 -0.49 -11.42 3.96
N TRP A 54 -0.91 -11.99 2.83
CA TRP A 54 -0.32 -13.21 2.32
C TRP A 54 1.18 -13.06 2.07
N TRP A 55 1.60 -11.99 1.38
CA TRP A 55 3.02 -11.73 1.15
C TRP A 55 3.82 -11.61 2.46
N LEU A 56 3.25 -11.00 3.50
CA LEU A 56 3.89 -10.91 4.81
C LEU A 56 4.08 -12.28 5.48
N THR A 57 3.18 -13.25 5.24
CA THR A 57 3.35 -14.62 5.78
C THR A 57 4.50 -15.38 5.14
N GLU A 58 4.93 -15.01 3.94
CA GLU A 58 6.05 -15.63 3.23
C GLU A 58 7.42 -15.11 3.72
N GLN A 59 7.45 -14.09 4.60
CA GLN A 59 8.71 -13.54 5.11
C GLN A 59 9.26 -14.35 6.29
N SER A 60 10.57 -14.57 6.30
CA SER A 60 11.27 -15.43 7.27
C SER A 60 11.48 -14.80 8.65
N ASP A 61 11.34 -13.48 8.77
CA ASP A 61 11.60 -12.74 9.99
C ASP A 61 10.31 -12.27 10.66
N SER A 62 10.32 -12.14 11.99
CA SER A 62 9.26 -11.49 12.75
C SER A 62 9.60 -10.00 12.89
N PRO A 63 9.15 -9.13 11.97
CA PRO A 63 9.41 -7.70 12.04
C PRO A 63 8.80 -7.08 13.30
N SER A 64 9.34 -5.94 13.72
CA SER A 64 8.66 -5.07 14.68
C SER A 64 7.29 -4.67 14.14
N ASP A 65 6.35 -4.36 15.05
CA ASP A 65 4.96 -4.09 14.68
C ASP A 65 4.83 -2.96 13.67
N GLN A 66 5.70 -1.95 13.78
CA GLN A 66 5.73 -0.85 12.83
C GLN A 66 6.27 -1.24 11.45
N VAL A 67 7.33 -2.05 11.39
CA VAL A 67 7.86 -2.54 10.11
C VAL A 67 6.80 -3.40 9.42
N LEU A 68 6.07 -4.22 10.19
CA LEU A 68 4.96 -5.02 9.68
C LEU A 68 3.87 -4.15 9.04
N VAL A 69 3.45 -3.09 9.74
CA VAL A 69 2.42 -2.15 9.25
C VAL A 69 2.87 -1.43 8.00
N THR A 70 4.10 -0.90 7.96
CA THR A 70 4.61 -0.19 6.79
C THR A 70 4.75 -1.12 5.59
N GLN A 71 5.25 -2.33 5.80
CA GLN A 71 5.35 -3.34 4.75
C GLN A 71 3.96 -3.74 4.23
N TYR A 72 2.96 -3.89 5.12
CA TYR A 72 1.56 -4.11 4.74
C TYR A 72 1.04 -2.97 3.85
N ALA A 73 1.18 -1.73 4.30
CA ALA A 73 0.72 -0.55 3.59
C ALA A 73 1.31 -0.45 2.18
N LEU A 74 2.63 -0.64 2.05
CA LEU A 74 3.29 -0.64 0.75
C LEU A 74 2.83 -1.81 -0.12
N ALA A 75 2.69 -3.02 0.43
CA ALA A 75 2.18 -4.16 -0.33
C ALA A 75 0.74 -3.93 -0.84
N VAL A 76 -0.11 -3.27 -0.06
CA VAL A 76 -1.45 -2.86 -0.50
C VAL A 76 -1.36 -1.90 -1.69
N LEU A 77 -0.48 -0.88 -1.64
CA LEU A 77 -0.27 0.03 -2.77
C LEU A 77 0.22 -0.69 -4.02
N PHE A 78 1.20 -1.58 -3.86
CA PHE A 78 1.74 -2.37 -4.96
C PHE A 78 0.65 -3.15 -5.68
N VAL A 79 -0.21 -3.85 -4.93
CA VAL A 79 -1.31 -4.62 -5.53
C VAL A 79 -2.38 -3.69 -6.12
N SER A 80 -2.73 -2.61 -5.41
CA SER A 80 -3.76 -1.65 -5.84
C SER A 80 -3.41 -0.95 -7.16
N TRP A 81 -2.12 -0.74 -7.42
CA TRP A 81 -1.64 -0.06 -8.62
C TRP A 81 -1.07 -0.98 -9.70
N ASN A 82 -1.37 -2.28 -9.65
CA ASN A 82 -0.88 -3.26 -10.62
C ASN A 82 0.66 -3.30 -10.72
N GLY A 83 1.32 -3.38 -9.55
CA GLY A 83 2.77 -3.41 -9.33
C GLY A 83 3.61 -4.29 -10.24
N LEU A 84 3.03 -5.39 -10.75
CA LEU A 84 3.71 -6.30 -11.66
C LEU A 84 3.95 -5.71 -13.06
N TYR A 85 3.24 -4.64 -13.42
CA TYR A 85 3.27 -4.01 -14.73
C TYR A 85 3.92 -2.62 -14.73
N TRP A 86 4.47 -2.20 -13.60
CA TRP A 86 5.17 -0.91 -13.52
C TRP A 86 6.43 -0.93 -14.38
N LYS A 87 6.86 0.24 -14.86
CA LYS A 87 8.13 0.37 -15.60
C LYS A 87 9.32 -0.09 -14.75
N ASN A 88 9.34 0.31 -13.48
CA ASN A 88 10.33 -0.10 -12.51
C ASN A 88 9.67 -0.43 -11.17
N ASN A 89 9.62 -1.72 -10.84
CA ASN A 89 9.18 -2.21 -9.54
C ASN A 89 10.32 -2.81 -8.72
N SER A 90 11.55 -2.32 -8.93
CA SER A 90 12.74 -2.87 -8.28
C SER A 90 12.56 -2.98 -6.76
N ARG A 91 12.81 -4.18 -6.24
CA ARG A 91 12.76 -4.55 -4.81
C ARG A 91 11.39 -4.53 -4.15
N TRP A 92 10.34 -4.10 -4.83
CA TRP A 92 8.98 -4.21 -4.30
C TRP A 92 8.61 -5.68 -4.04
N LEU A 93 7.96 -5.92 -2.90
CA LEU A 93 7.60 -7.27 -2.43
C LEU A 93 8.79 -8.24 -2.28
N THR A 94 9.99 -7.73 -2.00
CA THR A 94 11.17 -8.55 -1.70
C THR A 94 11.54 -8.48 -0.22
N THR A 95 12.58 -9.23 0.18
CA THR A 95 13.15 -9.18 1.53
C THR A 95 14.07 -7.98 1.77
N TYR A 96 14.33 -7.15 0.75
CA TYR A 96 15.11 -5.93 0.92
C TYR A 96 14.34 -4.92 1.79
N PRO A 97 15.02 -4.11 2.61
CA PRO A 97 14.37 -3.06 3.41
C PRO A 97 13.53 -2.15 2.53
N PHE A 98 12.31 -1.80 2.97
CA PHE A 98 11.36 -1.04 2.17
C PHE A 98 11.86 0.36 1.78
N CYS A 99 12.75 0.96 2.57
CA CYS A 99 13.41 2.24 2.24
C CYS A 99 14.39 2.15 1.06
N SER A 100 14.64 0.95 0.56
CA SER A 100 15.48 0.71 -0.61
C SER A 100 14.65 0.37 -1.84
N TRP A 101 13.32 0.33 -1.71
CA TRP A 101 12.40 0.06 -2.82
C TRP A 101 12.33 1.27 -3.74
N GLU A 102 12.06 1.01 -5.02
CA GLU A 102 11.93 2.07 -6.01
C GLU A 102 10.89 3.11 -5.57
N GLY A 103 11.28 4.38 -5.57
CA GLY A 103 10.40 5.50 -5.26
C GLY A 103 10.05 5.68 -3.78
N ILE A 104 10.67 4.95 -2.85
CA ILE A 104 10.42 5.08 -1.41
C ILE A 104 11.58 5.79 -0.72
N THR A 105 11.31 6.93 -0.08
CA THR A 105 12.24 7.59 0.84
C THR A 105 11.74 7.45 2.26
N CYS A 106 12.63 7.01 3.15
CA CYS A 106 12.35 6.95 4.58
C CYS A 106 13.12 8.02 5.35
N SER A 107 12.61 8.33 6.53
CA SER A 107 13.27 9.19 7.50
C SER A 107 13.28 8.54 8.88
N GLY A 108 14.24 8.95 9.69
CA GLY A 108 14.31 8.62 11.11
C GLY A 108 15.68 8.13 11.57
N ASN A 109 16.08 8.61 12.75
CA ASN A 109 17.27 8.12 13.47
C ASN A 109 16.92 6.94 14.42
N ASN A 110 15.69 6.90 14.95
CA ASN A 110 15.21 5.91 15.92
C ASN A 110 14.04 5.04 15.41
N GLU A 111 13.25 5.55 14.48
CA GLU A 111 12.00 4.93 14.02
C GLU A 111 11.91 5.13 12.51
N ILE A 112 11.87 4.04 11.74
CA ILE A 112 11.94 4.10 10.27
C ILE A 112 10.54 4.26 9.71
N VAL A 113 10.23 5.45 9.18
CA VAL A 113 8.94 5.79 8.57
C VAL A 113 9.11 6.21 7.12
N VAL A 114 8.09 5.99 6.29
CA VAL A 114 8.04 6.49 4.90
C VAL A 114 7.65 7.97 4.92
N GLU A 115 8.52 8.83 4.39
CA GLU A 115 8.26 10.27 4.24
C GLU A 115 7.94 10.65 2.81
N GLU A 116 8.43 9.92 1.82
CA GLU A 116 8.20 10.24 0.41
C GLU A 116 7.86 8.97 -0.39
N ILE A 117 6.83 9.10 -1.23
CA ILE A 117 6.48 8.13 -2.27
C ILE A 117 6.52 8.87 -3.61
N VAL A 118 7.55 8.59 -4.40
CA VAL A 118 7.81 9.22 -5.70
C VAL A 118 7.81 8.14 -6.77
N LEU A 119 6.65 7.95 -7.40
CA LEU A 119 6.39 6.95 -8.44
C LEU A 119 5.91 7.62 -9.72
N TYR A 120 6.55 8.72 -10.10
CA TYR A 120 6.25 9.42 -11.35
C TYR A 120 6.59 8.55 -12.57
N GLU A 121 5.73 8.61 -13.58
CA GLU A 121 5.96 7.95 -14.88
C GLU A 121 6.21 6.42 -14.83
N GLN A 122 5.56 5.72 -13.88
CA GLN A 122 5.75 4.29 -13.63
C GLN A 122 4.71 3.37 -14.28
N ASN A 123 3.79 3.89 -15.10
CA ASN A 123 2.63 3.15 -15.63
C ASN A 123 1.70 2.61 -14.52
N LEU A 124 1.56 3.37 -13.42
CA LEU A 124 0.58 3.01 -12.38
C LEU A 124 -0.84 3.06 -12.96
N THR A 125 -1.66 2.06 -12.66
CA THR A 125 -3.08 1.98 -13.08
C THR A 125 -3.97 1.74 -11.86
N GLY A 126 -5.28 1.89 -11.99
CA GLY A 126 -6.22 1.74 -10.86
C GLY A 126 -6.55 3.07 -10.18
N THR A 127 -7.01 3.03 -8.93
CA THR A 127 -7.48 4.21 -8.18
C THR A 127 -6.52 4.58 -7.04
N ILE A 128 -6.56 5.82 -6.58
CA ILE A 128 -5.84 6.22 -5.35
C ILE A 128 -6.62 5.68 -4.14
N PRO A 129 -6.02 4.85 -3.27
CA PRO A 129 -6.72 4.29 -2.11
C PRO A 129 -7.19 5.38 -1.15
N ALA A 130 -8.43 5.27 -0.64
CA ALA A 130 -8.99 6.21 0.34
C ALA A 130 -8.28 6.13 1.70
N ASP A 131 -7.71 4.96 1.99
CA ASP A 131 -7.03 4.56 3.22
C ASP A 131 -5.59 5.11 3.34
N MET A 132 -5.14 5.92 2.37
CA MET A 132 -3.80 6.53 2.38
C MET A 132 -3.47 7.30 3.67
N PRO A 133 -4.40 8.08 4.28
CA PRO A 133 -4.10 8.82 5.50
C PRO A 133 -3.76 7.95 6.70
N GLU A 134 -4.42 6.81 6.83
CA GLU A 134 -4.24 5.85 7.91
C GLU A 134 -2.98 4.99 7.66
N LEU A 135 -2.71 4.65 6.39
CA LEU A 135 -1.57 3.82 6.00
C LEU A 135 -0.23 4.57 6.04
N PHE A 136 -0.22 5.87 5.75
CA PHE A 136 1.02 6.67 5.67
C PHE A 136 0.94 7.99 6.45
N PRO A 137 0.76 7.95 7.78
CA PRO A 137 0.55 9.16 8.59
C PRO A 137 1.74 10.13 8.56
N SER A 138 2.96 9.65 8.26
CA SER A 138 4.18 10.47 8.19
C SER A 138 4.53 10.96 6.78
N LEU A 139 3.70 10.67 5.77
CA LEU A 139 3.99 11.03 4.38
C LEU A 139 3.97 12.56 4.19
N ARG A 140 5.02 13.07 3.56
CA ARG A 140 5.20 14.49 3.22
C ARG A 140 5.11 14.75 1.73
N VAL A 141 5.68 13.84 0.93
CA VAL A 141 5.71 13.95 -0.53
C VAL A 141 5.02 12.75 -1.16
N LEU A 142 4.04 13.02 -2.03
CA LEU A 142 3.38 12.02 -2.85
C LEU A 142 3.38 12.46 -4.31
N ASP A 143 4.29 11.91 -5.12
CA ASP A 143 4.31 12.15 -6.57
C ASP A 143 3.91 10.89 -7.34
N LEU A 144 2.69 10.93 -7.88
CA LEU A 144 2.12 9.92 -8.77
C LEU A 144 1.86 10.51 -10.17
N SER A 145 2.53 11.60 -10.53
CA SER A 145 2.30 12.28 -11.80
C SER A 145 2.73 11.42 -12.99
N ARG A 146 2.13 11.68 -14.16
CA ARG A 146 2.43 10.98 -15.43
C ARG A 146 2.16 9.48 -15.39
N ASN A 147 1.07 9.08 -14.75
CA ASN A 147 0.61 7.69 -14.70
C ASN A 147 -0.76 7.54 -15.38
N GLU A 148 -1.35 6.36 -15.26
CA GLU A 148 -2.64 5.99 -15.84
C GLU A 148 -3.70 5.78 -14.75
N LEU A 149 -3.59 6.52 -13.64
CA LEU A 149 -4.55 6.44 -12.54
C LEU A 149 -5.91 7.01 -12.96
N VAL A 150 -6.98 6.32 -12.54
CA VAL A 150 -8.38 6.65 -12.84
C VAL A 150 -9.18 6.91 -11.56
N GLY A 151 -10.43 7.34 -11.70
CA GLY A 151 -11.33 7.60 -10.58
C GLY A 151 -11.17 9.00 -10.00
N SER A 152 -11.71 9.23 -8.81
CA SER A 152 -11.59 10.51 -8.09
C SER A 152 -10.44 10.49 -7.12
N VAL A 153 -9.92 11.67 -6.79
CA VAL A 153 -8.98 11.82 -5.68
C VAL A 153 -9.67 11.56 -4.33
N PRO A 154 -8.95 11.02 -3.32
CA PRO A 154 -9.54 10.68 -2.04
C PRO A 154 -9.96 11.93 -1.26
N GLN A 155 -11.04 11.80 -0.47
CA GLN A 155 -11.55 12.92 0.33
C GLN A 155 -10.54 13.41 1.37
N MET A 156 -9.69 12.53 1.89
CA MET A 156 -8.65 12.88 2.84
C MET A 156 -7.29 12.51 2.27
N LEU A 157 -6.30 13.34 2.59
CA LEU A 157 -4.91 13.09 2.31
C LEU A 157 -4.18 12.72 3.61
N PRO A 158 -3.00 12.09 3.51
CA PRO A 158 -2.12 11.95 4.65
C PRO A 158 -1.93 13.28 5.38
N PRO A 159 -2.01 13.28 6.73
CA PRO A 159 -2.14 14.50 7.51
C PRO A 159 -0.94 15.43 7.43
N ASN A 160 0.22 14.90 7.05
CA ASN A 160 1.48 15.63 6.95
C ASN A 160 1.91 15.90 5.49
N VAL A 161 1.07 15.57 4.50
CA VAL A 161 1.45 15.75 3.10
C VAL A 161 1.50 17.25 2.77
N SER A 162 2.65 17.70 2.27
CA SER A 162 2.87 19.08 1.80
C SER A 162 2.91 19.16 0.29
N ASP A 163 3.46 18.13 -0.37
CA ASP A 163 3.71 18.13 -1.79
C ASP A 163 2.99 16.96 -2.46
N ILE A 164 2.08 17.29 -3.40
CA ILE A 164 1.28 16.30 -4.11
C ILE A 164 1.35 16.49 -5.63
N GLY A 165 1.87 15.48 -6.32
CA GLY A 165 1.96 15.41 -7.77
C GLY A 165 0.96 14.42 -8.35
N LEU A 166 -0.15 14.91 -8.94
CA LEU A 166 -1.15 14.05 -9.60
C LEU A 166 -1.37 14.39 -11.07
N ALA A 167 -0.65 15.38 -11.60
CA ALA A 167 -0.79 15.84 -12.97
C ALA A 167 -0.51 14.73 -13.98
N ASN A 168 -1.13 14.83 -15.17
CA ASN A 168 -0.99 13.84 -16.24
C ASN A 168 -1.41 12.42 -15.81
N ASN A 169 -2.60 12.31 -15.23
CA ASN A 169 -3.33 11.07 -14.99
C ASN A 169 -4.71 11.14 -15.67
N MET A 170 -5.52 10.08 -15.55
CA MET A 170 -6.91 10.01 -16.01
C MET A 170 -7.91 10.22 -14.84
N LEU A 171 -7.51 11.00 -13.84
CA LEU A 171 -8.34 11.32 -12.68
C LEU A 171 -9.49 12.25 -13.07
N GLY A 172 -10.67 12.02 -12.49
CA GLY A 172 -11.88 12.80 -12.70
C GLY A 172 -12.57 13.19 -11.39
N GLY A 173 -13.79 13.69 -11.49
CA GLY A 173 -14.55 14.18 -10.34
C GLY A 173 -14.13 15.57 -9.85
N SER A 174 -14.73 16.02 -8.76
CA SER A 174 -14.43 17.31 -8.13
C SER A 174 -13.33 17.17 -7.09
N LEU A 175 -12.47 18.19 -6.97
CA LEU A 175 -11.53 18.27 -5.84
C LEU A 175 -12.30 18.39 -4.51
N PRO A 176 -11.96 17.58 -3.50
CA PRO A 176 -12.55 17.66 -2.16
C PRO A 176 -12.24 19.00 -1.50
N ALA A 177 -13.21 19.55 -0.76
CA ALA A 177 -13.02 20.81 -0.04
C ALA A 177 -11.88 20.75 1.01
N SER A 178 -11.61 19.57 1.56
CA SER A 178 -10.50 19.30 2.48
C SER A 178 -9.11 19.57 1.89
N TRP A 179 -8.99 19.63 0.56
CA TRP A 179 -7.72 19.93 -0.11
C TRP A 179 -7.45 21.43 -0.23
N SER A 180 -8.40 22.29 0.18
CA SER A 180 -8.26 23.75 0.05
C SER A 180 -7.10 24.36 0.85
N ASN A 181 -6.52 23.59 1.78
CA ASN A 181 -5.37 24.01 2.59
C ASN A 181 -4.02 23.65 1.98
N LEU A 182 -3.99 22.94 0.84
CA LEU A 182 -2.76 22.76 0.06
C LEU A 182 -2.51 24.07 -0.68
N THR A 183 -1.67 24.91 -0.11
CA THR A 183 -1.23 26.16 -0.75
C THR A 183 -0.33 25.84 -1.93
N GLU A 184 -0.49 26.58 -3.03
CA GLU A 184 0.38 26.53 -4.24
C GLU A 184 1.88 26.63 -3.92
#